data_AF-A0A967Z5A5-F1
#
_entry.id   AF-A0A967Z5A5-F1
#
_cell.length_a   1.000
_cell.length_b   1.000
_cell.length_c   1.000
_cell.angle_alpha   90.00
_cell.angle_beta   90.00
_cell.angle_gamma   90.00
#
_symmetry.space_group_name_H-M   'P 1'
#
loop_
_entity.id
_entity.type
_entity.pdbx_description
1 polymer ?
#
loop_
_entity_poly.entity_id
_entity_poly.type
_entity_poly.pdbx_seq_one_letter_code
_entity_poly.pdbx_strand_id
1 'polypeptide(L)'
;MNINDIPSGEATIIDANIVLYATQQASQQCKRLLLRCADDDVKGILPTHILAEIMHQLMIAEARDNGWIKGPNPARQLAEKP
;
A
#
# COMPACT_ATOMS: atom_id res chain seq x y z
N MET A 1 -6.88 19.21 2.61
CA MET A 1 -5.50 19.03 3.10
C MET A 1 -4.75 18.31 1.99
N ASN A 2 -3.69 18.89 1.43
CA ASN A 2 -2.89 18.21 0.42
C ASN A 2 -1.81 17.37 1.13
N ILE A 3 -1.51 16.19 0.60
CA ILE A 3 -0.41 15.33 1.11
C ILE A 3 0.93 16.09 1.13
N ASN A 4 1.13 17.00 0.18
CA ASN A 4 2.35 17.80 0.09
C ASN A 4 2.45 18.87 1.19
N ASP A 5 1.35 19.20 1.86
CA ASP A 5 1.32 20.23 2.90
C ASP A 5 1.76 19.69 4.27
N ILE A 6 2.04 18.38 4.39
CA ILE A 6 2.51 17.76 5.63
C ILE A 6 3.87 18.39 6.02
N PRO A 7 3.98 19.05 7.18
CA PRO A 7 5.22 19.63 7.68
C PRO A 7 6.35 18.62 7.88
N SER A 8 7.59 19.09 7.75
CA SER A 8 8.79 18.33 8.12
C SER A 8 8.79 17.99 9.61
N GLY A 9 9.23 16.77 9.94
CA GLY A 9 9.30 16.23 11.30
C GLY A 9 7.95 15.78 11.88
N GLU A 10 6.83 16.01 11.17
CA GLU A 10 5.51 15.58 11.62
C GLU A 10 5.37 14.06 11.61
N ALA A 11 4.68 13.51 12.62
CA ALA A 11 4.32 12.11 12.68
C ALA A 11 2.99 11.89 11.96
N THR A 12 3.01 11.07 10.92
CA THR A 12 1.84 10.82 10.07
C THR A 12 1.58 9.32 9.96
N ILE A 13 0.35 8.92 10.25
CA ILE A 13 -0.11 7.55 10.01
C ILE A 13 -0.39 7.38 8.51
N ILE A 14 0.18 6.35 7.91
CA ILE A 14 0.06 6.05 6.49
C ILE A 14 -1.04 5.02 6.28
N ASP A 15 -1.99 5.32 5.40
CA ASP A 15 -3.03 4.40 4.94
C ASP A 15 -2.50 3.43 3.87
N ALA A 16 -3.13 2.25 3.73
CA ALA A 16 -2.73 1.24 2.74
C ALA A 16 -2.72 1.80 1.31
N ASN A 17 -3.72 2.62 0.97
CA ASN A 17 -3.88 3.16 -0.37
C ASN A 17 -2.74 4.08 -0.78
N ILE A 18 -2.12 4.79 0.17
CA ILE A 18 -0.93 5.63 -0.12
C ILE A 18 0.20 4.76 -0.66
N VAL A 19 0.44 3.61 -0.02
CA VAL A 19 1.49 2.67 -0.42
C VAL A 19 1.15 2.02 -1.76
N LEU A 20 -0.09 1.58 -1.95
CA LEU A 20 -0.54 0.95 -3.18
C LEU A 20 -0.48 1.92 -4.38
N TYR A 21 -0.94 3.16 -4.23
CA TYR A 21 -0.88 4.14 -5.31
C TYR A 21 0.54 4.61 -5.63
N ALA A 22 1.43 4.69 -4.63
CA ALA A 22 2.83 5.00 -4.86
C ALA A 22 3.54 3.89 -5.64
N THR A 23 3.34 2.63 -5.24
CA THR A 23 3.98 1.45 -5.87
C THR A 23 3.47 1.19 -7.29
N GLN A 24 2.19 1.45 -7.56
CA GLN A 24 1.59 1.37 -8.89
C GLN A 24 1.88 2.59 -9.80
N GLN A 25 2.64 3.57 -9.31
CA GLN A 25 2.89 4.85 -9.99
C GLN A 25 1.63 5.66 -10.31
N ALA A 26 0.51 5.36 -9.65
CA ALA A 26 -0.79 5.99 -9.88
C ALA A 26 -0.88 7.40 -9.25
N SER A 27 -0.03 7.72 -8.26
CA SER A 27 -0.02 9.04 -7.63
C SER A 27 1.39 9.53 -7.30
N GLN A 28 1.81 10.63 -7.94
CA GLN A 28 3.09 11.28 -7.65
C GLN A 28 3.13 11.91 -6.24
N GLN A 29 1.99 12.32 -5.69
CA GLN A 29 1.92 12.85 -4.33
C GLN A 29 2.17 11.74 -3.30
N CYS A 30 1.58 10.56 -3.50
CA CYS A 30 1.83 9.40 -2.63
C CYS A 30 3.29 8.95 -2.71
N LYS A 31 3.85 8.87 -3.93
CA LYS A 31 5.27 8.57 -4.13
C LYS A 31 6.17 9.58 -3.40
N ARG A 32 5.87 10.88 -3.51
CA ARG A 32 6.62 11.93 -2.82
C ARG A 32 6.55 11.79 -1.31
N LEU A 33 5.38 11.51 -0.74
CA LEU A 33 5.25 11.29 0.71
C LEU A 33 6.11 10.12 1.18
N LEU A 34 6.12 8.99 0.47
CA LEU A 34 6.97 7.85 0.83
C LEU A 34 8.46 8.16 0.72
N LEU A 35 8.88 8.93 -0.30
CA LEU A 35 10.27 9.39 -0.40
C LEU A 35 10.64 10.31 0.77
N ARG A 36 9.76 11.25 1.15
CA ARG A 36 9.97 12.10 2.33
C ARG A 36 10.06 11.27 3.62
N CYS A 37 9.33 10.17 3.72
CA CYS A 37 9.48 9.25 4.86
C CYS A 37 10.81 8.49 4.82
N ALA A 38 11.27 8.09 3.64
CA ALA A 38 12.56 7.42 3.46
C ALA A 38 13.76 8.32 3.75
N ASP A 39 13.61 9.64 3.53
CA ASP A 39 14.61 10.67 3.79
C ASP A 39 14.53 11.24 5.23
N ASP A 40 13.75 10.63 6.13
CA ASP A 40 13.48 11.11 7.50
C ASP A 40 12.87 12.53 7.60
N ASP A 41 12.40 13.12 6.49
CA ASP A 41 11.73 14.42 6.45
C ASP A 41 10.34 14.36 7.08
N VAL A 42 9.63 13.24 6.95
CA VAL A 42 8.33 12.99 7.60
C VAL A 42 8.40 11.67 8.36
N LYS A 43 7.90 11.64 9.59
CA LYS A 43 7.86 10.40 10.39
C LYS A 43 6.64 9.57 10.00
N GLY A 44 6.80 8.75 8.97
CA GLY A 44 5.79 7.81 8.51
C GLY A 44 5.58 6.64 9.47
N ILE A 45 4.35 6.48 9.98
CA ILE A 45 3.97 5.36 10.84
C ILE A 45 3.06 4.43 10.04
N LEU A 46 3.44 3.16 9.94
CA LEU A 46 2.63 2.11 9.31
C LEU A 46 2.14 1.13 10.39
N PRO A 47 0.89 1.24 10.85
CA PRO A 47 0.32 0.28 11.78
C PRO A 47 0.31 -1.14 11.18
N THR A 48 0.41 -2.15 12.03
CA THR A 48 0.45 -3.56 11.61
C THR A 48 -0.79 -4.00 10.82
N HIS A 49 -1.97 -3.47 11.13
CA HIS A 49 -3.19 -3.78 10.37
C HIS A 49 -3.17 -3.20 8.95
N ILE A 50 -2.57 -2.02 8.76
CA ILE A 50 -2.37 -1.43 7.43
C ILE A 50 -1.36 -2.26 6.64
N LEU A 51 -0.27 -2.71 7.29
CA LEU A 51 0.69 -3.60 6.65
C LEU A 51 0.02 -4.91 6.20
N ALA A 52 -0.83 -5.51 7.04
CA ALA A 52 -1.57 -6.71 6.69
C ALA A 52 -2.49 -6.50 5.47
N GLU A 53 -3.14 -5.33 5.37
CA GLU A 53 -3.95 -4.97 4.21
C GLU A 53 -3.12 -4.84 2.93
N ILE A 54 -1.97 -4.16 2.99
CA ILE A 54 -1.04 -4.04 1.85
C ILE A 54 -0.59 -5.42 1.40
N MET A 55 -0.15 -6.27 2.33
CA MET A 55 0.30 -7.64 2.02
C MET A 55 -0.83 -8.46 1.38
N HIS A 56 -2.06 -8.35 1.89
CA HIS A 56 -3.21 -9.01 1.29
C HIS A 56 -3.43 -8.57 -0.16
N GLN A 57 -3.39 -7.27 -0.44
CA GLN A 57 -3.57 -6.75 -1.81
C GLN A 57 -2.46 -7.23 -2.75
N LEU A 58 -1.20 -7.25 -2.30
CA LEU A 58 -0.08 -7.76 -3.08
C LEU A 58 -0.22 -9.26 -3.39
N MET A 59 -0.61 -10.07 -2.40
CA MET A 59 -0.89 -11.49 -2.58
C MET A 59 -1.99 -11.74 -3.63
N ILE A 60 -3.06 -10.95 -3.60
CA ILE A 60 -4.13 -11.06 -4.61
C ILE A 60 -3.63 -10.64 -5.99
N ALA A 61 -2.81 -9.61 -6.10
CA ALA A 61 -2.22 -9.18 -7.36
C ALA A 61 -1.32 -10.29 -7.94
N GLU A 62 -0.40 -10.83 -7.15
CA GLU A 62 0.47 -11.94 -7.54
C GLU A 62 -0.33 -13.17 -7.99
N ALA A 63 -1.37 -13.55 -7.25
CA ALA A 63 -2.21 -14.68 -7.62
C ALA A 63 -2.96 -14.47 -8.95
N ARG A 64 -3.32 -13.22 -9.28
CA ARG A 64 -3.91 -12.88 -10.59
C ARG A 64 -2.88 -12.94 -11.70
N ASP A 65 -1.69 -12.39 -11.48
CA ASP A 65 -0.61 -12.36 -12.47
C ASP A 65 -0.14 -13.78 -12.82
N ASN A 66 -0.16 -14.69 -11.85
CA ASN A 66 0.10 -16.13 -12.04
C ASN A 66 -1.12 -16.91 -12.58
N GLY A 67 -2.28 -16.28 -12.74
CA GLY A 67 -3.50 -16.91 -13.24
C GLY A 67 -4.15 -17.93 -12.30
N TRP A 68 -3.79 -17.94 -11.01
CA TRP A 68 -4.33 -18.84 -10.00
C TRP A 68 -5.79 -18.53 -9.65
N ILE A 69 -6.16 -17.25 -9.74
CA ILE A 69 -7.52 -16.77 -9.46
C ILE A 69 -8.10 -16.03 -10.66
N LYS A 70 -9.42 -16.20 -10.88
CA LYS A 70 -10.18 -15.52 -11.94
C LYS A 70 -11.53 -15.04 -11.41
N GLY A 71 -11.86 -13.77 -11.66
CA GLY A 71 -13.16 -13.22 -11.26
C GLY A 71 -13.32 -12.99 -9.75
N PRO A 72 -14.57 -13.01 -9.22
CA PRO A 72 -14.86 -12.64 -7.83
C PRO A 72 -14.44 -13.74 -6.84
N ASN A 73 -14.35 -13.37 -5.55
CA ASN A 73 -14.00 -14.26 -4.42
C ASN A 73 -12.59 -14.88 -4.49
N PRO A 74 -11.54 -14.06 -4.56
CA PRO A 74 -10.17 -14.56 -4.67
C PRO A 74 -9.72 -15.38 -3.46
N ALA A 75 -10.13 -15.00 -2.24
CA ALA A 75 -9.78 -15.73 -1.02
C ALA A 75 -10.29 -17.18 -1.03
N ARG A 76 -11.50 -17.42 -1.57
CA ARG A 76 -12.06 -18.77 -1.69
C ARG A 76 -11.29 -19.61 -2.72
N GLN A 77 -10.98 -19.02 -3.87
CA GLN A 77 -10.25 -19.72 -4.93
C GLN A 77 -8.84 -20.14 -4.50
N LEU A 78 -8.16 -19.30 -3.71
CA LEU A 78 -6.87 -19.63 -3.11
C LEU A 78 -6.99 -20.74 -2.07
N ALA A 79 -8.03 -20.72 -1.23
CA ALA A 79 -8.26 -21.77 -0.24
C ALA A 79 -8.54 -23.16 -0.85
N GLU A 80 -9.11 -23.21 -2.06
CA GLU A 80 -9.38 -24.47 -2.79
C GLU A 80 -8.09 -25.09 -3.37
N LYS A 81 -6.96 -24.36 -3.36
CA LYS A 81 -5.63 -24.82 -3.85
C LYS A 81 -4.51 -24.29 -2.94
N PRO A 82 -4.35 -24.87 -1.73
CA PRO A 82 -3.35 -24.42 -0.74
C PRO A 82 -1.91 -24.64 -1.20
#